data_AF-A0AAW5JX36-F1
#
_entry.id   AF-A0AAW5JX36-F1
#
_cell.length_a   1.000
_cell.length_b   1.000
_cell.length_c   1.000
_cell.angle_alpha   90.00
_cell.angle_beta   90.00
_cell.angle_gamma   90.00
#
_symmetry.space_group_name_H-M   'P 1'
#
loop_
_entity.id
_entity.type
_entity.pdbx_description
1 polymer ?
#
loop_
_entity_poly.entity_id
_entity_poly.type
_entity_poly.pdbx_seq_one_letter_code
_entity_poly.pdbx_strand_id
1 'polypeptide(L)' 'MVTPANWQPGQPAMVPPPKTYEGLLERQAKPNPQGLECRDWYLCYRQMPPTLD' A
#
# COMPACT_ATOMS: atom_id res chain seq x y z
N MET A 1 0.71 8.86 -0.16
CA MET A 1 0.95 7.77 -1.12
C MET A 1 2.35 7.93 -1.65
N VAL A 2 3.03 6.83 -1.95
CA VAL A 2 4.41 6.84 -2.47
C VAL A 2 4.40 6.11 -3.81
N THR A 3 5.03 6.68 -4.82
CA THR A 3 5.20 6.01 -6.11
C THR A 3 6.44 5.11 -6.03
N PRO A 4 6.32 3.80 -6.32
CA PRO A 4 7.49 2.93 -6.39
C PRO A 4 8.40 3.31 -7.57
N ALA A 5 9.59 2.73 -7.61
CA ALA A 5 10.52 2.93 -8.71
C ALA A 5 9.85 2.58 -10.06
N ASN A 6 10.06 3.44 -11.06
CA ASN A 6 9.52 3.30 -12.41
C ASN A 6 7.97 3.25 -12.50
N TRP A 7 7.26 3.74 -11.49
CA TRP A 7 5.80 3.79 -11.50
C TRP A 7 5.26 4.62 -12.67
N GLN A 8 4.17 4.16 -13.27
CA GLN A 8 3.42 4.86 -14.32
C GLN A 8 1.96 5.06 -13.91
N PRO A 9 1.28 6.10 -14.43
CA PRO A 9 -0.16 6.29 -14.24
C PRO A 9 -0.96 5.00 -14.52
N GLY A 10 -1.93 4.69 -13.66
CA GLY A 10 -2.73 3.47 -13.72
C GLY A 10 -2.12 2.27 -12.96
N GLN A 11 -0.84 2.28 -12.60
CA GLN A 11 -0.24 1.24 -11.76
C GLN A 11 -0.61 1.42 -10.27
N PRO A 12 -0.63 0.34 -9.46
CA PRO A 12 -0.81 0.44 -8.02
C PRO A 12 0.26 1.31 -7.39
N ALA A 13 -0.13 2.08 -6.37
CA ALA A 13 0.79 2.93 -5.64
C ALA A 13 1.02 2.40 -4.22
N MET A 14 2.20 2.66 -3.67
CA MET A 14 2.55 2.19 -2.32
C MET A 14 1.88 3.09 -1.28
N VAL A 15 1.30 2.48 -0.24
CA VAL A 15 0.85 3.22 0.94
C VAL A 15 2.01 3.39 1.92
N PRO A 16 2.11 4.53 2.63
CA PRO A 16 3.16 4.70 3.63
C PRO A 16 3.15 3.57 4.67
N PRO A 17 4.31 3.15 5.18
CA PRO A 17 4.37 2.18 6.27
C PRO A 17 3.70 2.74 7.55
N PRO A 18 3.25 1.88 8.47
CA PRO A 18 2.76 2.34 9.75
C PRO A 18 3.90 3.00 10.53
N LYS A 19 3.57 4.05 11.29
CA LYS A 19 4.54 4.82 12.07
C LYS A 19 4.61 4.42 13.55
N THR A 20 3.73 3.52 13.96
CA THR A 20 3.61 3.03 15.35
C THR A 20 3.70 1.52 15.37
N TYR A 21 4.06 0.98 16.52
CA TYR A 21 4.16 -0.47 16.73
C TYR A 21 2.78 -1.13 16.62
N GLU A 22 1.74 -0.48 17.16
CA GLU A 22 0.36 -0.97 17.05
C GLU A 22 -0.07 -1.05 15.58
N GLY A 23 0.26 -0.06 14.76
CA GLY A 23 -0.05 -0.07 13.33
C GLY A 23 0.72 -1.13 12.54
N LEU A 24 1.92 -1.50 12.98
CA LEU A 24 2.65 -2.66 12.46
C LEU A 24 1.90 -3.94 12.77
N LEU A 25 1.53 -4.15 14.05
CA LEU A 25 0.82 -5.36 14.48
C LEU A 25 -0.51 -5.52 13.73
N GLU A 26 -1.25 -4.42 13.53
CA GLU A 26 -2.50 -4.44 12.76
C GLU A 26 -2.30 -4.89 11.31
N ARG A 27 -1.22 -4.44 10.65
CA ARG A 27 -0.91 -4.85 9.27
C ARG A 27 -0.38 -6.28 9.20
N GLN A 28 0.40 -6.71 10.18
CA GLN A 28 0.94 -8.07 10.22
C GLN A 28 -0.14 -9.12 10.50
N ALA A 29 -1.12 -8.79 11.35
CA ALA A 29 -2.20 -9.71 11.72
C ALA A 29 -3.26 -9.89 10.61
N LYS A 30 -3.29 -9.01 9.61
CA LYS A 30 -4.32 -9.02 8.55
C LYS A 30 -3.65 -9.09 7.18
N PRO A 31 -3.84 -10.16 6.39
CA PRO A 31 -3.19 -10.30 5.09
C PRO A 31 -3.64 -9.27 4.03
N ASN A 32 -4.78 -8.61 4.23
CA ASN A 32 -5.29 -7.59 3.31
C ASN A 32 -6.11 -6.50 4.05
N PRO A 33 -5.48 -5.67 4.87
CA PRO A 33 -6.19 -4.64 5.61
C PRO A 33 -6.66 -3.57 4.63
N GLN A 34 -7.96 -3.27 4.60
CA GLN A 34 -8.53 -2.17 3.80
C GLN A 34 -8.32 -2.32 2.27
N GLY A 35 -8.26 -3.55 1.76
CA GLY A 35 -8.06 -3.80 0.32
C GLY A 35 -6.64 -3.50 -0.16
N LEU A 36 -5.65 -3.53 0.74
CA LEU A 36 -4.24 -3.36 0.43
C LEU A 36 -3.58 -4.70 0.07
N GLU A 37 -2.85 -4.72 -1.02
CA GLU A 37 -1.98 -5.83 -1.37
C GLU A 37 -0.63 -5.65 -0.67
N CYS A 38 -0.41 -6.42 0.39
CA CYS A 38 0.80 -6.34 1.20
C CYS A 38 1.72 -7.54 0.94
N ARG A 39 2.97 -7.28 0.58
CA ARG A 39 4.03 -8.31 0.56
C ARG A 39 4.65 -8.50 1.94
N ASP A 40 4.68 -7.41 2.72
CA ASP A 40 5.14 -7.35 4.10
C ASP A 40 4.41 -6.20 4.82
N TRP A 41 4.51 -6.08 6.14
CA TRP A 41 3.77 -5.09 6.93
C TRP A 41 4.10 -3.63 6.53
N TYR A 42 5.33 -3.38 6.07
CA TYR A 42 5.78 -2.07 5.59
C TYR A 42 5.62 -1.88 4.08
N LEU A 43 5.35 -2.95 3.32
CA LEU A 43 5.34 -2.96 1.87
C LEU A 43 3.96 -3.34 1.33
N CYS A 44 3.09 -2.33 1.28
CA CYS A 44 1.70 -2.49 0.86
C CYS A 44 1.35 -1.54 -0.28
N TYR A 45 0.50 -2.02 -1.19
CA TYR A 45 0.04 -1.30 -2.37
C TYR A 45 -1.47 -1.14 -2.37
N ARG A 46 -1.96 -0.07 -3.01
CA ARG A 46 -3.37 0.19 -3.25
C ARG A 46 -3.59 0.43 -4.74
N GLN A 47 -4.63 -0.17 -5.29
CA GLN A 47 -5.06 0.10 -6.66
C GLN A 47 -5.48 1.57 -6.77
N MET A 48 -4.90 2.26 -7.76
CA MET A 48 -5.27 3.64 -8.07
C MET A 48 -6.54 3.67 -8.91
N PRO A 49 -7.44 4.65 -8.72
CA PRO A 49 -8.49 4.89 -9.69
C PRO A 49 -7.85 5.16 -11.07
N PRO A 50 -8.48 4.73 -12.17
CA PRO A 50 -7.97 5.05 -13.50
C PRO A 50 -7.84 6.56 -13.66
N THR A 51 -6.76 7.01 -14.32
CA THR A 51 -6.62 8.41 -14.70
C THR A 51 -7.76 8.77 -15.64
N LEU A 52 -8.54 9.80 -15.29
CA LEU A 52 -9.43 10.46 -16.24
C LEU A 52 -8.53 11.15 -17.27
N ASP A 53 -8.41 10.56 -18.45
CA ASP A 53 -7.87 11.23 -19.64
C ASP A 53 -8.83 12.32 -20.13
#